data_AF-A0A819KNN8-F1
#
_entry.id   AF-A0A819KNN8-F1
#
_cell.length_a   1.000
_cell.length_b   1.000
_cell.length_c   1.000
_cell.angle_alpha   90.00
_cell.angle_beta   90.00
_cell.angle_gamma   90.00
#
_symmetry.space_group_name_H-M   'P 1'
#
loop_
_entity.id
_entity.type
_entity.pdbx_description
1 polymer ?
#
loop_
_entity_poly.entity_id
_entity_poly.type
_entity_poly.pdbx_seq_one_letter_code
_entity_poly.pdbx_strand_id
1 'polypeptide(L)'
;MSVNEALYNFDLIKFYLNYLNLIADIQLPDGSISDTVPVTFGGYPADPNWGTALPTITWQLYRHYNDIEILRDHYSNIRAYVESLRAGYNKTGLAKLAYHYGDWVPPPPQPMTNVYLIASYGFLHDVSLLINMSQILGYTNDTQSYTIFYQKLAEEFHRVFFTPTAGYYADGMQAAQILALALPNVVPTNVRDTVFKHLIQDINDKGNHVSTGIVSTAAIFPLLSDNGQHDLAVELVSSITYPSFGYMFNNPYENATTMWELWDAPMEGPGMDSRNHHMFGSIGGWFYSHLAGINFQSDLIIIRPRMLTENKKHLLTKIDCQLNTLYGLVHVSYTRDEHYTLPNSILLRVSIPSNAQAQIIFEPLFPGARCVLLIENNNIIWSIDNKENNVCHDSNTGLITLEIGSGDYEYQAFWK
;
A
#
# COMPACT_ATOMS: atom_id res chain seq x y z
N MET A 1 -1.58 -4.14 -9.71
CA MET A 1 -1.48 -3.07 -8.69
C MET A 1 -2.82 -2.58 -8.17
N SER A 2 -3.87 -2.42 -8.99
CA SER A 2 -5.19 -1.94 -8.53
C SER A 2 -6.09 -2.99 -7.84
N VAL A 3 -5.71 -4.27 -7.83
CA VAL A 3 -6.56 -5.36 -7.27
C VAL A 3 -7.02 -5.10 -5.84
N ASN A 4 -6.17 -4.51 -4.99
CA ASN A 4 -6.54 -4.25 -3.60
C ASN A 4 -7.70 -3.23 -3.49
N GLU A 5 -7.63 -2.14 -4.27
CA GLU A 5 -8.72 -1.15 -4.33
C GLU A 5 -10.01 -1.78 -4.87
N ALA A 6 -9.90 -2.57 -5.94
CA ALA A 6 -11.05 -3.22 -6.56
C ALA A 6 -11.78 -4.15 -5.58
N LEU A 7 -11.03 -4.89 -4.75
CA LEU A 7 -11.59 -5.80 -3.73
C LEU A 7 -12.24 -5.08 -2.55
N TYR A 8 -11.81 -3.86 -2.21
CA TYR A 8 -12.54 -3.06 -1.22
C TYR A 8 -13.88 -2.55 -1.74
N ASN A 9 -13.96 -2.25 -3.04
CA ASN A 9 -15.14 -1.63 -3.65
C ASN A 9 -16.17 -2.64 -4.19
N PHE A 10 -15.74 -3.85 -4.56
CA PHE A 10 -16.58 -4.81 -5.29
C PHE A 10 -16.30 -6.26 -4.86
N ASP A 11 -17.35 -7.09 -4.87
CA ASP A 11 -17.19 -8.54 -4.76
C ASP A 11 -16.68 -9.14 -6.09
N LEU A 12 -15.37 -9.35 -6.18
CA LEU A 12 -14.69 -9.78 -7.40
C LEU A 12 -13.99 -11.14 -7.26
N ILE A 13 -14.28 -11.92 -6.22
CA ILE A 13 -13.62 -13.22 -6.00
C ILE A 13 -13.71 -14.12 -7.22
N LYS A 14 -14.91 -14.29 -7.79
CA LYS A 14 -15.12 -15.16 -8.97
C LYS A 14 -14.41 -14.62 -10.21
N PHE A 15 -14.38 -13.30 -10.38
CA PHE A 15 -13.71 -12.67 -11.51
C PHE A 15 -12.21 -12.91 -11.45
N TYR A 16 -11.58 -12.65 -10.30
CA TYR A 16 -10.14 -12.83 -10.14
C TYR A 16 -9.71 -14.29 -10.09
N LEU A 17 -10.50 -15.20 -9.50
CA LEU A 17 -10.20 -16.64 -9.58
C LEU A 17 -10.21 -17.13 -11.03
N ASN A 18 -11.21 -16.71 -11.83
CA ASN A 18 -11.21 -17.02 -13.26
C ASN A 18 -9.98 -16.42 -13.96
N TYR A 19 -9.61 -15.17 -13.64
CA TYR A 19 -8.42 -14.54 -14.23
C TYR A 19 -7.11 -15.24 -13.86
N LEU A 20 -6.96 -15.69 -12.60
CA LEU A 20 -5.81 -16.49 -12.16
C LEU A 20 -5.72 -17.82 -12.91
N ASN A 21 -6.85 -18.50 -13.13
CA ASN A 21 -6.91 -19.71 -13.95
C ASN A 21 -6.50 -19.43 -15.40
N LEU A 22 -6.95 -18.32 -16.00
CA LEU A 22 -6.53 -17.93 -17.34
C LEU A 22 -5.02 -17.67 -17.44
N ILE A 23 -4.40 -17.08 -16.41
CA ILE A 23 -2.95 -16.92 -16.35
C ILE A 23 -2.27 -18.30 -16.29
N ALA A 24 -2.78 -19.21 -15.44
CA ALA A 24 -2.24 -20.55 -15.28
C ALA A 24 -2.35 -21.38 -16.57
N ASP A 25 -3.46 -21.28 -17.30
CA ASP A 25 -3.73 -22.01 -18.54
C ASP A 25 -2.72 -21.68 -19.66
N ILE A 26 -2.18 -20.45 -19.66
CA ILE A 26 -1.24 -19.97 -20.68
C ILE A 26 0.20 -19.85 -20.18
N GLN A 27 0.48 -20.29 -18.94
CA GLN A 27 1.82 -20.31 -18.40
C GLN A 27 2.68 -21.31 -19.17
N LEU A 28 3.88 -20.90 -19.57
CA LEU A 28 4.77 -21.74 -20.36
C LEU A 28 5.45 -22.82 -19.49
N PRO A 29 5.95 -23.93 -20.08
CA PRO A 29 6.65 -24.98 -19.33
C PRO A 29 7.90 -24.51 -18.57
N ASP A 30 8.50 -23.39 -18.96
CA ASP A 30 9.63 -22.77 -18.26
C ASP A 30 9.21 -21.89 -17.07
N GLY A 31 7.90 -21.80 -16.80
CA GLY A 31 7.29 -21.02 -15.73
C GLY A 31 6.96 -19.58 -16.12
N SER A 32 7.41 -19.09 -17.27
CA SER A 32 7.14 -17.71 -17.68
C SER A 32 5.66 -17.48 -18.03
N ILE A 33 5.18 -16.27 -17.74
CA ILE A 33 3.83 -15.78 -18.06
C ILE A 33 3.93 -14.58 -19.00
N SER A 34 2.80 -14.16 -19.58
CA SER A 34 2.71 -13.03 -20.51
C SER A 34 2.34 -11.71 -19.85
N ASP A 35 2.68 -10.60 -20.51
CA ASP A 35 2.25 -9.25 -20.09
C ASP A 35 0.73 -9.05 -20.13
N THR A 36 0.02 -9.73 -21.04
CA THR A 36 -1.45 -9.67 -21.17
C THR A 36 -2.08 -11.06 -21.18
N VAL A 37 -3.28 -11.17 -20.58
CA VAL A 37 -4.06 -12.40 -20.49
C VAL A 37 -5.53 -12.09 -20.85
N PRO A 38 -6.10 -12.69 -21.90
CA PRO A 38 -5.46 -13.54 -22.92
C PRO A 38 -4.39 -12.79 -23.73
N VAL A 39 -3.42 -13.53 -24.27
CA VAL A 39 -2.28 -12.95 -25.00
C VAL A 39 -2.74 -12.25 -26.28
N THR A 40 -2.68 -10.93 -26.28
CA THR A 40 -2.96 -10.10 -27.47
C THR A 40 -1.83 -9.12 -27.75
N PHE A 41 -1.25 -8.54 -26.69
CA PHE A 41 -0.14 -7.58 -26.75
C PHE A 41 0.91 -7.91 -25.70
N GLY A 42 2.11 -7.33 -25.84
CA GLY A 42 3.26 -7.64 -24.99
C GLY A 42 3.90 -8.99 -25.35
N GLY A 43 4.63 -9.58 -24.41
CA GLY A 43 5.41 -10.79 -24.69
C GLY A 43 5.59 -11.73 -23.51
N TYR A 44 6.39 -12.77 -23.77
CA TYR A 44 6.95 -13.68 -22.78
C TYR A 44 8.48 -13.51 -22.75
N PRO A 45 9.12 -13.58 -21.58
CA PRO A 45 8.50 -13.49 -20.26
C PRO A 45 7.91 -12.08 -20.04
N ALA A 46 6.90 -11.95 -19.19
CA ALA A 46 6.34 -10.66 -18.81
C ALA A 46 7.40 -9.76 -18.15
N ASP A 47 7.21 -8.44 -18.20
CA ASP A 47 7.88 -7.51 -17.29
C ASP A 47 7.58 -7.94 -15.84
N PRO A 48 8.57 -7.96 -14.93
CA PRO A 48 8.35 -8.38 -13.55
C PRO A 48 7.17 -7.66 -12.85
N ASN A 49 6.93 -6.38 -13.17
CA ASN A 49 5.85 -5.59 -12.57
C ASN A 49 4.47 -5.81 -13.24
N TRP A 50 4.43 -6.51 -14.37
CA TRP A 50 3.21 -7.02 -14.99
C TRP A 50 2.95 -8.45 -14.53
N GLY A 51 3.98 -9.31 -14.57
CA GLY A 51 3.88 -10.70 -14.14
C GLY A 51 3.55 -10.85 -12.65
N THR A 52 3.92 -9.87 -11.80
CA THR A 52 3.50 -9.81 -10.39
C THR A 52 1.97 -9.86 -10.20
N ALA A 53 1.17 -9.64 -11.25
CA ALA A 53 -0.28 -9.85 -11.20
C ALA A 53 -0.65 -11.23 -10.63
N LEU A 54 0.05 -12.29 -11.03
CA LEU A 54 -0.22 -13.65 -10.55
C LEU A 54 -0.05 -13.77 -9.01
N PRO A 55 1.15 -13.53 -8.42
CA PRO A 55 1.31 -13.58 -6.97
C PRO A 55 0.51 -12.51 -6.23
N THR A 56 0.44 -11.27 -6.74
CA THR A 56 -0.22 -10.16 -6.05
C THR A 56 -1.73 -10.34 -5.99
N ILE A 57 -2.40 -10.76 -7.08
CA ILE A 57 -3.85 -11.03 -7.05
C ILE A 57 -4.15 -12.19 -6.10
N THR A 58 -3.39 -13.27 -6.18
CA THR A 58 -3.53 -14.44 -5.29
C THR A 58 -3.41 -14.02 -3.82
N TRP A 59 -2.39 -13.23 -3.49
CA TRP A 59 -2.19 -12.71 -2.13
C TRP A 59 -3.35 -11.83 -1.66
N GLN A 60 -3.82 -10.91 -2.51
CA GLN A 60 -4.88 -9.98 -2.13
C GLN A 60 -6.22 -10.69 -1.97
N LEU A 61 -6.53 -11.69 -2.80
CA LEU A 61 -7.70 -12.54 -2.58
C LEU A 61 -7.65 -13.25 -1.23
N TYR A 62 -6.52 -13.88 -0.89
CA TYR A 62 -6.36 -14.47 0.44
C TYR A 62 -6.55 -13.43 1.56
N ARG A 63 -5.95 -12.24 1.43
CA ARG A 63 -6.05 -11.19 2.45
C ARG A 63 -7.47 -10.67 2.68
N HIS A 64 -8.29 -10.60 1.63
CA HIS A 64 -9.66 -10.10 1.70
C HIS A 64 -10.68 -11.19 2.08
N TYR A 65 -10.46 -12.43 1.66
CA TYR A 65 -11.42 -13.52 1.83
C TYR A 65 -11.01 -14.59 2.86
N ASN A 66 -9.79 -14.51 3.40
CA ASN A 66 -9.19 -15.47 4.33
C ASN A 66 -9.26 -16.95 3.85
N ASP A 67 -9.22 -17.16 2.53
CA ASP A 67 -9.31 -18.49 1.92
C ASP A 67 -7.91 -19.02 1.56
N ILE A 68 -7.42 -19.96 2.38
CA ILE A 68 -6.10 -20.59 2.21
C ILE A 68 -6.05 -21.48 0.95
N GLU A 69 -7.18 -21.98 0.45
CA GLU A 69 -7.19 -22.82 -0.75
C GLU A 69 -6.73 -22.02 -1.98
N ILE A 70 -7.08 -20.73 -2.06
CA ILE A 70 -6.61 -19.84 -3.14
C ILE A 70 -5.07 -19.80 -3.20
N LEU A 71 -4.42 -19.75 -2.03
CA LEU A 71 -2.96 -19.82 -1.97
C LEU A 71 -2.46 -21.18 -2.46
N ARG A 72 -3.09 -22.27 -2.00
CA ARG A 72 -2.68 -23.64 -2.31
C ARG A 72 -2.79 -23.95 -3.80
N ASP A 73 -3.90 -23.56 -4.42
CA ASP A 73 -4.23 -23.86 -5.82
C ASP A 73 -3.26 -23.18 -6.79
N HIS A 74 -2.80 -21.98 -6.48
CA HIS A 74 -1.92 -21.20 -7.36
C HIS A 74 -0.44 -21.20 -6.94
N TYR A 75 -0.09 -21.81 -5.81
CA TYR A 75 1.29 -21.81 -5.29
C TYR A 75 2.30 -22.37 -6.30
N SER A 76 1.98 -23.50 -6.96
CA SER A 76 2.89 -24.10 -7.95
C SER A 76 3.13 -23.21 -9.16
N ASN A 77 2.10 -22.50 -9.63
CA ASN A 77 2.21 -21.57 -10.75
C ASN A 77 3.06 -20.35 -10.38
N ILE A 78 2.83 -19.78 -9.19
CA ILE A 78 3.61 -18.65 -8.66
C ILE A 78 5.07 -19.05 -8.49
N ARG A 79 5.32 -20.22 -7.90
CA ARG A 79 6.69 -20.75 -7.73
C ARG A 79 7.39 -20.93 -9.08
N ALA A 80 6.72 -21.51 -10.07
CA ALA A 80 7.27 -21.68 -11.41
C ALA A 80 7.61 -20.32 -12.06
N TYR A 81 6.74 -19.32 -11.90
CA TYR A 81 7.00 -17.96 -12.37
C TYR A 81 8.21 -17.32 -11.67
N VAL A 82 8.31 -17.41 -10.34
CA VAL A 82 9.49 -16.92 -9.59
C VAL A 82 10.78 -17.62 -10.03
N GLU A 83 10.74 -18.93 -10.30
CA GLU A 83 11.90 -19.65 -10.83
C GLU A 83 12.27 -19.21 -12.26
N SER A 84 11.30 -18.81 -13.09
CA SER A 84 11.57 -18.25 -14.42
C SER A 84 12.31 -16.89 -14.32
N LEU A 85 11.88 -16.02 -13.38
CA LEU A 85 12.58 -14.76 -13.09
C LEU A 85 14.00 -15.03 -12.55
N ARG A 86 14.13 -16.02 -11.66
CA ARG A 86 15.43 -16.46 -11.13
C ARG A 86 16.36 -16.96 -12.24
N ALA A 87 15.85 -17.68 -13.23
CA ALA A 87 16.63 -18.13 -14.38
C ALA A 87 17.14 -16.95 -15.23
N GLY A 88 16.33 -15.89 -15.38
CA GLY A 88 16.75 -14.62 -15.98
C GLY A 88 17.85 -13.95 -15.14
N TYR A 89 17.59 -13.74 -13.85
CA TYR A 89 18.54 -13.17 -12.89
C TYR A 89 19.90 -13.89 -12.89
N ASN A 90 19.92 -15.22 -12.91
CA ASN A 90 21.17 -16.01 -12.89
C ASN A 90 22.07 -15.73 -14.11
N LYS A 91 21.54 -15.18 -15.21
CA LYS A 91 22.31 -14.83 -16.41
C LYS A 91 22.90 -13.41 -16.32
N THR A 92 22.22 -12.48 -15.66
CA THR A 92 22.50 -11.04 -15.79
C THR A 92 22.78 -10.32 -14.47
N GLY A 93 22.35 -10.87 -13.34
CA GLY A 93 22.23 -10.14 -12.08
C GLY A 93 21.11 -9.09 -12.09
N LEU A 94 20.91 -8.41 -10.95
CA LEU A 94 19.86 -7.37 -10.82
C LEU A 94 20.16 -6.11 -11.65
N ALA A 95 21.44 -5.77 -11.81
CA ALA A 95 21.89 -4.58 -12.54
C ALA A 95 21.52 -4.58 -14.05
N LYS A 96 21.13 -5.74 -14.59
CA LYS A 96 20.78 -5.95 -15.99
C LYS A 96 19.59 -6.90 -16.15
N LEU A 97 18.72 -6.98 -15.14
CA LEU A 97 17.52 -7.80 -15.19
C LEU A 97 16.61 -7.35 -16.35
N ALA A 98 15.95 -8.29 -17.02
CA ALA A 98 15.05 -7.96 -18.12
C ALA A 98 13.87 -7.11 -17.65
N TYR A 99 13.46 -6.16 -18.48
CA TYR A 99 12.34 -5.24 -18.27
C TYR A 99 11.74 -4.86 -19.63
N HIS A 100 10.47 -4.43 -19.64
CA HIS A 100 9.79 -3.90 -20.82
C HIS A 100 9.22 -2.50 -20.62
N TYR A 101 8.66 -2.20 -19.44
CA TYR A 101 7.85 -0.99 -19.24
C TYR A 101 8.37 -0.04 -18.16
N GLY A 102 9.10 -0.55 -17.16
CA GLY A 102 9.61 0.26 -16.05
C GLY A 102 8.51 0.88 -15.19
N ASP A 103 8.77 2.04 -14.60
CA ASP A 103 7.77 2.77 -13.81
C ASP A 103 6.90 3.59 -14.76
N TRP A 104 5.98 2.90 -15.44
CA TRP A 104 5.22 3.42 -16.57
C TRP A 104 4.52 4.75 -16.26
N VAL A 105 4.64 5.68 -17.20
CA VAL A 105 4.00 7.02 -17.23
C VAL A 105 4.27 7.93 -16.02
N PRO A 106 5.54 8.24 -15.70
CA PRO A 106 5.82 9.34 -14.77
C PRO A 106 5.36 10.67 -15.40
N PRO A 107 4.95 11.67 -14.59
CA PRO A 107 4.43 12.93 -15.12
C PRO A 107 5.53 13.74 -15.83
N PRO A 108 5.34 14.17 -17.09
CA PRO A 108 6.29 15.06 -17.76
C PRO A 108 6.56 16.36 -16.97
N PRO A 109 7.79 16.91 -17.01
CA PRO A 109 8.96 16.46 -17.77
C PRO A 109 9.83 15.41 -17.04
N GLN A 110 9.29 14.74 -16.01
CA GLN A 110 10.07 13.80 -15.20
C GLN A 110 10.49 12.60 -16.07
N PRO A 111 11.78 12.22 -16.07
CA PRO A 111 12.22 11.04 -16.81
C PRO A 111 11.75 9.76 -16.11
N MET A 112 11.83 8.65 -16.83
CA MET A 112 11.67 7.34 -16.20
C MET A 112 12.88 7.02 -15.32
N THR A 113 12.61 6.60 -14.08
CA THR A 113 13.61 6.10 -13.14
C THR A 113 14.32 4.85 -13.67
N ASN A 114 15.49 4.54 -13.13
CA ASN A 114 16.28 3.34 -13.43
C ASN A 114 15.42 2.06 -13.54
N VAL A 115 15.19 1.64 -14.77
CA VAL A 115 14.36 0.50 -15.16
C VAL A 115 14.80 -0.84 -14.57
N TYR A 116 16.10 -1.04 -14.32
CA TYR A 116 16.61 -2.26 -13.69
C TYR A 116 16.25 -2.32 -12.21
N LEU A 117 16.21 -1.18 -11.52
CA LEU A 117 15.70 -1.08 -10.16
C LEU A 117 14.22 -1.45 -10.12
N ILE A 118 13.42 -0.92 -11.06
CA ILE A 118 11.98 -1.21 -11.14
C ILE A 118 11.72 -2.71 -11.39
N ALA A 119 12.44 -3.32 -12.33
CA ALA A 119 12.34 -4.76 -12.58
C ALA A 119 12.78 -5.59 -11.38
N SER A 120 13.87 -5.18 -10.71
CA SER A 120 14.36 -5.84 -9.50
C SER A 120 13.36 -5.75 -8.35
N TYR A 121 12.66 -4.61 -8.22
CA TYR A 121 11.58 -4.45 -7.23
C TYR A 121 10.49 -5.51 -7.41
N GLY A 122 9.96 -5.65 -8.63
CA GLY A 122 8.93 -6.66 -8.93
C GLY A 122 9.40 -8.07 -8.56
N PHE A 123 10.65 -8.42 -8.91
CA PHE A 123 11.20 -9.73 -8.57
C PHE A 123 11.33 -9.97 -7.06
N LEU A 124 11.89 -9.03 -6.29
CA LEU A 124 12.01 -9.18 -4.84
C LEU A 124 10.62 -9.20 -4.17
N HIS A 125 9.68 -8.38 -4.64
CA HIS A 125 8.30 -8.37 -4.16
C HIS A 125 7.63 -9.75 -4.36
N ASP A 126 7.79 -10.37 -5.53
CA ASP A 126 7.21 -11.69 -5.82
C ASP A 126 7.84 -12.80 -4.97
N VAL A 127 9.16 -12.76 -4.74
CA VAL A 127 9.84 -13.69 -3.82
C VAL A 127 9.34 -13.52 -2.38
N SER A 128 9.12 -12.29 -1.93
CA SER A 128 8.56 -11.98 -0.60
C SER A 128 7.14 -12.54 -0.44
N LEU A 129 6.28 -12.37 -1.44
CA LEU A 129 4.95 -12.95 -1.45
C LEU A 129 4.99 -14.49 -1.42
N LEU A 130 5.86 -15.12 -2.20
CA LEU A 130 6.04 -16.57 -2.19
C LEU A 130 6.48 -17.09 -0.82
N ILE A 131 7.40 -16.38 -0.14
CA ILE A 131 7.80 -16.70 1.24
C ILE A 131 6.58 -16.66 2.16
N ASN A 132 5.79 -15.59 2.15
CA ASN A 132 4.62 -15.45 2.99
C ASN A 132 3.59 -16.56 2.74
N MET A 133 3.32 -16.87 1.48
CA MET A 133 2.42 -17.98 1.10
C MET A 133 2.95 -19.33 1.59
N SER A 134 4.25 -19.59 1.41
CA SER A 134 4.87 -20.84 1.87
C SER A 134 4.78 -21.02 3.39
N GLN A 135 4.88 -19.93 4.15
CA GLN A 135 4.74 -19.95 5.61
C GLN A 135 3.32 -20.32 6.03
N ILE A 136 2.32 -19.68 5.41
CA ILE A 136 0.91 -19.95 5.69
C ILE A 136 0.54 -21.40 5.32
N LEU A 137 1.07 -21.91 4.21
CA LEU A 137 0.82 -23.27 3.75
C LEU A 137 1.65 -24.34 4.49
N GLY A 138 2.60 -23.94 5.34
CA GLY A 138 3.48 -24.86 6.06
C GLY A 138 4.57 -25.51 5.20
N TYR A 139 4.92 -24.93 4.06
CA TYR A 139 5.97 -25.41 3.15
C TYR A 139 7.36 -24.98 3.63
N THR A 140 7.79 -25.50 4.78
CA THR A 140 8.98 -25.06 5.52
C THR A 140 10.28 -25.05 4.69
N ASN A 141 10.49 -26.05 3.83
CA ASN A 141 11.69 -26.11 2.97
C ASN A 141 11.73 -24.95 1.97
N ASP A 142 10.59 -24.65 1.35
CA ASP A 142 10.46 -23.52 0.42
C ASP A 142 10.63 -22.20 1.17
N THR A 143 9.98 -22.04 2.33
CA THR A 143 10.15 -20.86 3.18
C THR A 143 11.64 -20.60 3.45
N GLN A 144 12.38 -21.62 3.90
CA GLN A 144 13.79 -21.48 4.20
C GLN A 144 14.62 -21.15 2.95
N SER A 145 14.40 -21.88 1.85
CA SER A 145 15.15 -21.70 0.60
C SER A 145 14.95 -20.31 0.01
N TYR A 146 13.68 -19.86 -0.10
CA TYR A 146 13.36 -18.56 -0.66
C TYR A 146 13.73 -17.42 0.29
N THR A 147 13.70 -17.60 1.61
CA THR A 147 14.20 -16.59 2.56
C THR A 147 15.70 -16.34 2.37
N ILE A 148 16.51 -17.39 2.26
CA ILE A 148 17.95 -17.27 1.98
C ILE A 148 18.18 -16.59 0.63
N PHE A 149 17.39 -16.96 -0.38
CA PHE A 149 17.48 -16.35 -1.70
C PHE A 149 17.09 -14.86 -1.69
N TYR A 150 16.03 -14.48 -0.98
CA TYR A 150 15.61 -13.10 -0.81
C TYR A 150 16.68 -12.26 -0.13
N GLN A 151 17.32 -12.77 0.93
CA GLN A 151 18.43 -12.08 1.59
C GLN A 151 19.57 -11.77 0.62
N LYS A 152 19.97 -12.75 -0.21
CA LYS A 152 20.97 -12.54 -1.26
C LYS A 152 20.54 -11.47 -2.26
N LEU A 153 19.28 -11.48 -2.70
CA LEU A 153 18.75 -10.47 -3.62
C LEU A 153 18.71 -9.09 -2.98
N ALA A 154 18.33 -8.98 -1.71
CA ALA A 154 18.27 -7.73 -0.96
C ALA A 154 19.66 -7.10 -0.80
N GLU A 155 20.66 -7.91 -0.45
CA GLU A 155 22.07 -7.49 -0.38
C GLU A 155 22.58 -7.01 -1.75
N GLU A 156 22.28 -7.75 -2.82
CA GLU A 156 22.66 -7.35 -4.18
C GLU A 156 21.95 -6.07 -4.60
N PHE A 157 20.65 -5.93 -4.35
CA PHE A 157 19.86 -4.75 -4.66
C PHE A 157 20.47 -3.51 -4.00
N HIS A 158 20.74 -3.59 -2.69
CA HIS A 158 21.40 -2.52 -1.96
C HIS A 158 22.76 -2.18 -2.58
N ARG A 159 23.63 -3.17 -2.79
CA ARG A 159 24.97 -2.97 -3.34
C ARG A 159 24.97 -2.38 -4.76
N VAL A 160 24.02 -2.76 -5.60
CA VAL A 160 23.96 -2.36 -7.02
C VAL A 160 23.37 -0.97 -7.17
N PHE A 161 22.31 -0.66 -6.42
CA PHE A 161 21.52 0.54 -6.65
C PHE A 161 21.79 1.65 -5.63
N PHE A 162 22.27 1.37 -4.42
CA PHE A 162 22.56 2.43 -3.46
C PHE A 162 23.91 3.09 -3.76
N THR A 163 23.94 4.43 -3.71
CA THR A 163 25.18 5.21 -3.86
C THR A 163 25.60 5.75 -2.48
N PRO A 164 26.60 5.16 -1.79
CA PRO A 164 26.94 5.55 -0.42
C PRO A 164 27.36 7.01 -0.25
N THR A 165 28.04 7.58 -1.26
CA THR A 165 28.49 8.98 -1.25
C THR A 165 27.34 9.97 -1.40
N ALA A 166 26.26 9.55 -2.04
CA ALA A 166 25.11 10.41 -2.33
C ALA A 166 23.94 10.18 -1.36
N GLY A 167 23.86 9.00 -0.73
CA GLY A 167 22.84 8.68 0.27
C GLY A 167 21.48 8.28 -0.30
N TYR A 168 21.39 7.99 -1.59
CA TYR A 168 20.16 7.58 -2.28
C TYR A 168 20.38 6.40 -3.24
N TYR A 169 19.27 5.81 -3.68
CA TYR A 169 19.23 4.76 -4.69
C TYR A 169 19.16 5.32 -6.11
N ALA A 170 19.88 4.67 -7.02
CA ALA A 170 19.93 4.90 -8.46
C ALA A 170 20.10 6.38 -8.83
N ASP A 171 19.08 6.98 -9.41
CA ASP A 171 19.03 8.36 -9.91
C ASP A 171 18.59 9.38 -8.84
N GLY A 172 18.30 8.93 -7.62
CA GLY A 172 17.84 9.79 -6.53
C GLY A 172 16.38 10.24 -6.66
N MET A 173 15.63 9.74 -7.64
CA MET A 173 14.23 10.12 -7.84
C MET A 173 13.29 9.42 -6.86
N GLN A 174 12.07 9.97 -6.69
CA GLN A 174 11.04 9.41 -5.81
C GLN A 174 10.87 7.91 -6.01
N ALA A 175 10.65 7.47 -7.26
CA ALA A 175 10.34 6.07 -7.56
C ALA A 175 11.42 5.09 -7.06
N ALA A 176 12.70 5.42 -7.26
CA ALA A 176 13.81 4.58 -6.80
C ALA A 176 13.82 4.45 -5.27
N GLN A 177 13.57 5.55 -4.55
CA GLN A 177 13.57 5.53 -3.09
C GLN A 177 12.34 4.80 -2.54
N ILE A 178 11.16 5.08 -3.11
CA ILE A 178 9.88 4.50 -2.71
C ILE A 178 9.96 2.97 -2.82
N LEU A 179 10.37 2.46 -3.97
CA LEU A 179 10.39 1.03 -4.23
C LEU A 179 11.45 0.31 -3.39
N ALA A 180 12.61 0.91 -3.17
CA ALA A 180 13.62 0.37 -2.26
C ALA A 180 13.07 0.31 -0.81
N LEU A 181 12.46 1.40 -0.33
CA LEU A 181 11.95 1.51 1.03
C LEU A 181 10.71 0.64 1.31
N ALA A 182 9.92 0.34 0.28
CA ALA A 182 8.75 -0.52 0.32
C ALA A 182 9.09 -2.02 0.42
N LEU A 183 10.30 -2.43 0.00
CA LEU A 183 10.75 -3.81 0.14
C LEU A 183 11.22 -4.11 1.58
N PRO A 184 10.81 -5.24 2.18
CA PRO A 184 11.24 -5.58 3.52
C PRO A 184 12.74 -5.87 3.55
N ASN A 185 13.45 -5.27 4.50
CA ASN A 185 14.87 -5.53 4.78
C ASN A 185 15.84 -5.32 3.60
N VAL A 186 15.47 -4.55 2.57
CA VAL A 186 16.37 -4.17 1.47
C VAL A 186 17.22 -2.96 1.82
N VAL A 187 16.63 -1.94 2.45
CA VAL A 187 17.36 -0.76 2.91
C VAL A 187 17.90 -1.01 4.33
N PRO A 188 19.23 -1.05 4.53
CA PRO A 188 19.80 -1.27 5.85
C PRO A 188 19.40 -0.19 6.86
N THR A 189 19.18 -0.58 8.11
CA THR A 189 18.68 0.31 9.18
C THR A 189 19.53 1.57 9.37
N ASN A 190 20.86 1.46 9.21
CA ASN A 190 21.78 2.59 9.38
C ASN A 190 21.71 3.65 8.27
N VAL A 191 21.10 3.36 7.12
CA VAL A 191 20.93 4.32 6.02
C VAL A 191 19.47 4.58 5.67
N ARG A 192 18.52 3.83 6.26
CA ARG A 192 17.09 3.96 5.97
C ARG A 192 16.58 5.38 6.21
N ASP A 193 16.94 6.00 7.33
CA ASP A 193 16.54 7.39 7.65
C ASP A 193 17.12 8.40 6.65
N THR A 194 18.35 8.19 6.17
CA THR A 194 18.98 9.03 5.15
C THR A 194 18.21 8.96 3.83
N VAL A 195 17.88 7.74 3.39
CA VAL A 195 17.12 7.50 2.15
C VAL A 195 15.70 8.07 2.27
N PHE A 196 15.04 7.88 3.42
CA PHE A 196 13.71 8.43 3.65
C PHE A 196 13.72 9.96 3.67
N LYS A 197 14.70 10.60 4.34
CA LYS A 197 14.87 12.06 4.31
C LYS A 197 15.12 12.58 2.89
N HIS A 198 15.89 11.86 2.08
CA HIS A 198 16.08 12.20 0.68
C HIS A 198 14.77 12.16 -0.11
N LEU A 199 13.94 11.12 0.08
CA LEU A 199 12.61 11.05 -0.53
C LEU A 199 11.72 12.25 -0.13
N ILE A 200 11.67 12.58 1.16
CA ILE A 200 10.87 13.72 1.64
C ILE A 200 11.39 15.04 1.06
N GLN A 201 12.71 15.23 1.00
CA GLN A 201 13.30 16.42 0.37
C GLN A 201 12.91 16.52 -1.11
N ASP A 202 12.98 15.41 -1.86
CA ASP A 202 12.63 15.39 -3.28
C ASP A 202 11.14 15.68 -3.54
N ILE A 203 10.24 15.22 -2.66
CA ILE A 203 8.82 15.58 -2.69
C ILE A 203 8.62 17.07 -2.43
N ASN A 204 9.30 17.62 -1.41
CA ASN A 204 9.21 19.04 -1.06
C ASN A 204 9.75 19.94 -2.18
N ASP A 205 10.89 19.56 -2.79
CA ASP A 205 11.51 20.31 -3.88
C ASP A 205 10.63 20.34 -5.15
N LYS A 206 9.76 19.35 -5.31
CA LYS A 206 8.74 19.29 -6.36
C LYS A 206 7.40 19.92 -5.94
N GLY A 207 7.38 20.67 -4.84
CA GLY A 207 6.21 21.40 -4.38
C GLY A 207 5.11 20.50 -3.82
N ASN A 208 5.47 19.39 -3.17
CA ASN A 208 4.54 18.38 -2.67
C ASN A 208 3.71 17.75 -3.80
N HIS A 209 4.40 17.29 -4.84
CA HIS A 209 3.82 16.55 -5.96
C HIS A 209 4.48 15.19 -6.14
N VAL A 210 3.67 14.23 -6.61
CA VAL A 210 4.17 12.94 -7.07
C VAL A 210 4.96 13.13 -8.36
N SER A 211 6.07 12.42 -8.50
CA SER A 211 6.87 12.39 -9.73
C SER A 211 7.00 10.96 -10.26
N THR A 212 5.99 10.15 -9.98
CA THR A 212 6.04 8.69 -10.04
C THR A 212 5.18 8.13 -11.16
N GLY A 213 5.62 7.02 -11.74
CA GLY A 213 4.79 6.17 -12.58
C GLY A 213 3.88 5.28 -11.75
N ILE A 214 3.19 4.37 -12.41
CA ILE A 214 2.13 3.55 -11.79
C ILE A 214 2.66 2.59 -10.71
N VAL A 215 3.91 2.13 -10.81
CA VAL A 215 4.48 1.14 -9.89
C VAL A 215 4.79 1.79 -8.55
N SER A 216 5.52 2.90 -8.59
CA SER A 216 5.87 3.61 -7.37
C SER A 216 4.71 4.41 -6.78
N THR A 217 3.74 4.86 -7.60
CA THR A 217 2.50 5.49 -7.09
C THR A 217 1.67 4.53 -6.25
N ALA A 218 1.64 3.23 -6.58
CA ALA A 218 0.94 2.25 -5.76
C ALA A 218 1.55 2.05 -4.34
N ALA A 219 2.82 2.41 -4.16
CA ALA A 219 3.55 2.20 -2.91
C ALA A 219 3.71 3.48 -2.05
N ILE A 220 3.67 4.68 -2.65
CA ILE A 220 4.03 5.92 -1.95
C ILE A 220 3.12 6.26 -0.77
N PHE A 221 1.80 6.13 -0.90
CA PHE A 221 0.86 6.59 0.14
C PHE A 221 0.88 5.72 1.41
N PRO A 222 0.84 4.37 1.30
CA PRO A 222 1.11 3.50 2.46
C PRO A 222 2.49 3.78 3.07
N LEU A 223 3.53 3.88 2.24
CA LEU A 223 4.90 4.11 2.71
C LEU A 223 5.00 5.40 3.55
N LEU A 224 4.45 6.51 3.07
CA LEU A 224 4.46 7.77 3.81
C LEU A 224 3.69 7.65 5.14
N SER A 225 2.48 7.08 5.10
CA SER A 225 1.64 6.95 6.29
C SER A 225 2.27 6.07 7.37
N ASP A 226 2.91 4.97 6.97
CA ASP A 226 3.56 4.03 7.90
C ASP A 226 4.89 4.54 8.45
N ASN A 227 5.47 5.57 7.85
CA ASN A 227 6.72 6.20 8.30
C ASN A 227 6.49 7.60 8.89
N GLY A 228 5.30 7.85 9.46
CA GLY A 228 4.98 9.06 10.21
C GLY A 228 4.77 10.32 9.35
N GLN A 229 4.56 10.16 8.04
CA GLN A 229 4.31 11.24 7.07
C GLN A 229 2.87 11.17 6.53
N HIS A 230 1.91 10.82 7.39
CA HIS A 230 0.49 10.72 6.99
C HIS A 230 -0.09 12.07 6.53
N ASP A 231 0.29 13.17 7.18
CA ASP A 231 -0.05 14.53 6.75
C ASP A 231 0.37 14.81 5.32
N LEU A 232 1.60 14.42 4.95
CA LEU A 232 2.09 14.58 3.59
C LEU A 232 1.33 13.69 2.61
N ALA A 233 1.02 12.45 2.99
CA ALA A 233 0.22 11.55 2.14
C ALA A 233 -1.17 12.14 1.81
N VAL A 234 -1.85 12.72 2.81
CA VAL A 234 -3.13 13.41 2.62
C VAL A 234 -2.97 14.69 1.79
N GLU A 235 -1.90 15.46 2.02
CA GLU A 235 -1.59 16.65 1.22
C GLU A 235 -1.41 16.30 -0.26
N LEU A 236 -0.60 15.27 -0.57
CA LEU A 236 -0.36 14.80 -1.94
C LEU A 236 -1.65 14.41 -2.66
N VAL A 237 -2.54 13.63 -2.00
CA VAL A 237 -3.78 13.17 -2.64
C VAL A 237 -4.83 14.28 -2.75
N SER A 238 -4.81 15.26 -1.83
CA SER A 238 -5.72 16.42 -1.85
C SER A 238 -5.29 17.54 -2.81
N SER A 239 -4.07 17.47 -3.35
CA SER A 239 -3.56 18.46 -4.28
C SER A 239 -4.41 18.54 -5.55
N ILE A 240 -4.63 19.76 -6.03
CA ILE A 240 -5.40 20.06 -7.25
C ILE A 240 -4.54 20.63 -8.38
N THR A 241 -3.24 20.80 -8.15
CA THR A 241 -2.28 21.30 -9.14
C THR A 241 -1.56 20.16 -9.83
N TYR A 242 -1.03 20.40 -11.03
CA TYR A 242 -0.33 19.37 -11.79
C TYR A 242 1.06 19.05 -11.18
N PRO A 243 1.47 17.77 -11.12
CA PRO A 243 0.69 16.54 -11.33
C PRO A 243 -0.01 16.06 -10.05
N SER A 244 -1.29 15.71 -10.12
CA SER A 244 -2.05 15.14 -9.00
C SER A 244 -3.35 14.48 -9.47
N PHE A 245 -3.94 13.65 -8.61
CA PHE A 245 -5.28 13.12 -8.82
C PHE A 245 -6.32 14.25 -8.90
N GLY A 246 -6.20 15.28 -8.07
CA GLY A 246 -7.07 16.45 -8.09
C GLY A 246 -7.00 17.22 -9.39
N TYR A 247 -5.82 17.31 -10.00
CA TYR A 247 -5.65 17.93 -11.30
C TYR A 247 -6.46 17.24 -12.40
N MET A 248 -6.57 15.90 -12.40
CA MET A 248 -7.34 15.18 -13.43
C MET A 248 -8.79 15.70 -13.52
N PHE A 249 -9.46 15.98 -12.40
CA PHE A 249 -10.85 16.45 -12.42
C PHE A 249 -11.02 17.97 -12.24
N ASN A 250 -9.95 18.72 -11.94
CA ASN A 250 -10.01 20.17 -11.66
C ASN A 250 -9.15 21.04 -12.61
N ASN A 251 -8.59 20.47 -13.67
CA ASN A 251 -7.84 21.24 -14.68
C ASN A 251 -8.80 22.05 -15.59
N PRO A 252 -8.30 23.10 -16.29
CA PRO A 252 -9.15 23.97 -17.10
C PRO A 252 -9.46 23.42 -18.51
N TYR A 253 -9.00 22.23 -18.87
CA TYR A 253 -9.08 21.69 -20.23
C TYR A 253 -10.19 20.64 -20.37
N GLU A 254 -10.25 19.71 -19.43
CA GLU A 254 -11.20 18.60 -19.44
C GLU A 254 -11.46 18.10 -18.00
N ASN A 255 -12.72 18.01 -17.59
CA ASN A 255 -13.08 17.49 -16.28
C ASN A 255 -13.14 15.95 -16.33
N ALA A 256 -12.13 15.27 -15.79
CA ALA A 256 -12.15 13.82 -15.64
C ALA A 256 -13.35 13.34 -14.79
N THR A 257 -14.00 12.27 -15.24
CA THR A 257 -14.98 11.50 -14.45
C THR A 257 -14.51 10.08 -14.14
N THR A 258 -13.35 9.71 -14.69
CA THR A 258 -12.62 8.44 -14.51
C THR A 258 -11.13 8.76 -14.39
N MET A 259 -10.31 7.79 -13.95
CA MET A 259 -8.86 7.99 -13.93
C MET A 259 -8.27 7.94 -15.33
N TRP A 260 -7.29 8.80 -15.60
CA TRP A 260 -6.61 8.87 -16.88
C TRP A 260 -5.39 7.96 -16.96
N GLU A 261 -4.98 7.63 -18.18
CA GLU A 261 -3.75 6.90 -18.43
C GLU A 261 -2.51 7.76 -18.15
N LEU A 262 -2.57 9.05 -18.49
CA LEU A 262 -1.48 10.00 -18.31
C LEU A 262 -1.86 11.08 -17.30
N TRP A 263 -0.86 11.60 -16.58
CA TRP A 263 -1.04 12.73 -15.66
C TRP A 263 -1.40 14.03 -16.40
N ASP A 264 -0.87 14.20 -17.60
CA ASP A 264 -1.04 15.36 -18.49
C ASP A 264 -1.85 15.03 -19.74
N ALA A 265 -2.74 14.04 -19.66
CA ALA A 265 -3.57 13.53 -20.74
C ALA A 265 -4.11 14.63 -21.71
N PRO A 266 -4.66 15.78 -21.24
CA PRO A 266 -5.16 16.84 -22.12
C PRO A 266 -4.12 17.53 -23.00
N MET A 267 -2.82 17.32 -22.74
CA MET A 267 -1.70 17.85 -23.52
C MET A 267 -1.25 16.91 -24.63
N GLU A 268 -1.74 15.67 -24.64
CA GLU A 268 -1.29 14.62 -25.53
C GLU A 268 -2.19 14.46 -26.77
N GLY A 269 -1.60 13.90 -27.83
CA GLY A 269 -2.31 13.59 -29.07
C GLY A 269 -3.15 12.29 -28.98
N PRO A 270 -3.80 11.85 -30.07
CA PRO A 270 -4.70 10.69 -30.07
C PRO A 270 -4.00 9.33 -29.93
N GLY A 271 -2.77 9.29 -29.41
CA GLY A 271 -1.98 8.08 -29.21
C GLY A 271 -2.37 7.35 -27.93
N MET A 272 -1.38 7.10 -27.08
CA MET A 272 -1.55 6.45 -25.78
C MET A 272 -2.07 7.46 -24.76
N ASP A 273 -3.37 7.71 -24.80
CA ASP A 273 -4.00 8.81 -24.06
C ASP A 273 -5.42 8.45 -23.57
N SER A 274 -5.60 7.25 -23.01
CA SER A 274 -6.92 6.83 -22.52
C SER A 274 -7.40 7.70 -21.36
N ARG A 275 -8.67 8.12 -21.40
CA ARG A 275 -9.35 8.83 -20.29
C ARG A 275 -9.96 7.89 -19.26
N ASN A 276 -9.82 6.57 -19.40
CA ASN A 276 -10.40 5.59 -18.51
C ASN A 276 -9.43 4.42 -18.28
N HIS A 277 -8.46 4.64 -17.39
CA HIS A 277 -7.42 3.69 -17.04
C HIS A 277 -7.27 3.58 -15.52
N HIS A 278 -7.56 2.41 -14.96
CA HIS A 278 -7.59 2.19 -13.50
C HIS A 278 -6.22 2.00 -12.84
N MET A 279 -5.11 2.21 -13.56
CA MET A 279 -3.78 1.79 -13.09
C MET A 279 -3.23 2.69 -11.96
N PHE A 280 -3.63 3.96 -11.94
CA PHE A 280 -3.41 4.86 -10.81
C PHE A 280 -4.46 4.69 -9.68
N GLY A 281 -5.44 3.79 -9.86
CA GLY A 281 -6.52 3.53 -8.89
C GLY A 281 -6.07 2.87 -7.60
N SER A 282 -4.82 2.41 -7.50
CA SER A 282 -4.26 1.80 -6.28
C SER A 282 -4.40 2.66 -5.03
N ILE A 283 -4.51 3.98 -5.17
CA ILE A 283 -4.79 4.92 -4.07
C ILE A 283 -6.08 4.57 -3.30
N GLY A 284 -7.09 3.99 -3.94
CA GLY A 284 -8.33 3.64 -3.25
C GLY A 284 -8.10 2.64 -2.11
N GLY A 285 -7.14 1.73 -2.24
CA GLY A 285 -6.77 0.81 -1.16
C GLY A 285 -6.21 1.54 0.06
N TRP A 286 -5.51 2.66 -0.13
CA TRP A 286 -5.03 3.52 0.95
C TRP A 286 -6.17 4.29 1.63
N PHE A 287 -7.22 4.69 0.90
CA PHE A 287 -8.40 5.30 1.51
C PHE A 287 -9.08 4.39 2.53
N TYR A 288 -9.15 3.08 2.27
CA TYR A 288 -9.71 2.14 3.24
C TYR A 288 -8.73 1.82 4.37
N SER A 289 -7.51 1.42 4.01
CA SER A 289 -6.55 0.85 4.98
C SER A 289 -5.87 1.88 5.88
N HIS A 290 -5.62 3.10 5.39
CA HIS A 290 -4.82 4.10 6.12
C HIS A 290 -5.59 5.37 6.41
N LEU A 291 -6.43 5.81 5.47
CA LEU A 291 -7.32 6.95 5.72
C LEU A 291 -8.41 6.48 6.68
N ALA A 292 -9.38 5.67 6.26
CA ALA A 292 -10.40 5.12 7.17
C ALA A 292 -9.83 4.20 8.27
N GLY A 293 -8.65 3.64 8.06
CA GLY A 293 -7.93 2.87 9.07
C GLY A 293 -8.45 1.44 9.25
N ILE A 294 -9.17 0.89 8.27
CA ILE A 294 -9.76 -0.46 8.33
C ILE A 294 -8.79 -1.47 7.71
N ASN A 295 -8.28 -2.40 8.51
CA ASN A 295 -7.42 -3.49 8.05
C ASN A 295 -7.89 -4.84 8.62
N PHE A 296 -7.30 -5.92 8.12
CA PHE A 296 -7.59 -7.29 8.56
C PHE A 296 -6.31 -8.03 8.90
N GLN A 297 -6.32 -8.72 10.03
CA GLN A 297 -5.30 -9.68 10.45
C GLN A 297 -5.98 -11.02 10.76
N SER A 298 -5.98 -11.92 9.78
CA SER A 298 -6.84 -13.12 9.81
C SER A 298 -8.30 -12.70 10.00
N ASP A 299 -8.96 -13.15 11.07
CA ASP A 299 -10.36 -12.84 11.38
C ASP A 299 -10.53 -11.61 12.28
N LEU A 300 -9.42 -10.99 12.71
CA LEU A 300 -9.44 -9.79 13.52
C LEU A 300 -9.47 -8.54 12.64
N ILE A 301 -10.49 -7.70 12.84
CA ILE A 301 -10.58 -6.38 12.22
C ILE A 301 -9.69 -5.41 12.99
N ILE A 302 -8.81 -4.69 12.32
CA ILE A 302 -8.01 -3.62 12.92
C ILE A 302 -8.62 -2.29 12.50
N ILE A 303 -8.97 -1.45 13.48
CA ILE A 303 -9.47 -0.08 13.26
C ILE A 303 -8.45 0.89 13.84
N ARG A 304 -7.82 1.68 12.98
CA ARG A 304 -6.75 2.60 13.35
C ARG A 304 -7.05 4.01 12.83
N PRO A 305 -7.88 4.81 13.53
CA PRO A 305 -8.18 6.16 13.10
C PRO A 305 -6.91 7.01 13.05
N ARG A 306 -6.63 7.58 11.89
CA ARG A 306 -5.51 8.51 11.67
C ARG A 306 -6.08 9.87 11.28
N MET A 307 -5.76 10.87 12.10
CA MET A 307 -6.09 12.26 11.85
C MET A 307 -4.81 13.06 11.70
N LEU A 308 -4.90 14.16 10.96
CA LEU A 308 -3.75 14.98 10.61
C LEU A 308 -3.16 15.70 11.83
N THR A 309 -2.04 16.40 11.71
CA THR A 309 -1.58 17.32 12.77
C THR A 309 -2.29 18.69 12.68
N GLU A 310 -2.15 19.52 13.71
CA GLU A 310 -2.91 20.78 13.88
C GLU A 310 -2.81 21.74 12.68
N ASN A 311 -1.63 21.88 12.07
CA ASN A 311 -1.43 22.78 10.92
C ASN A 311 -2.06 22.25 9.61
N LYS A 312 -2.37 20.96 9.53
CA LYS A 312 -2.94 20.30 8.34
C LYS A 312 -4.38 19.81 8.54
N LYS A 313 -4.93 19.91 9.75
CA LYS A 313 -6.28 19.41 10.10
C LYS A 313 -7.43 19.89 9.23
N HIS A 314 -7.26 21.02 8.55
CA HIS A 314 -8.26 21.56 7.63
C HIS A 314 -8.42 20.72 6.36
N LEU A 315 -7.43 19.89 6.00
CA LEU A 315 -7.50 19.00 4.83
C LEU A 315 -8.42 17.80 5.07
N LEU A 316 -8.56 17.37 6.33
CA LEU A 316 -9.41 16.24 6.70
C LEU A 316 -9.94 16.41 8.13
N THR A 317 -11.23 16.69 8.24
CA THR A 317 -11.91 16.89 9.54
C THR A 317 -12.83 15.75 9.93
N LYS A 318 -13.28 14.97 8.95
CA LYS A 318 -14.19 13.85 9.15
C LYS A 318 -13.93 12.74 8.12
N ILE A 319 -14.07 11.50 8.56
CA ILE A 319 -14.17 10.31 7.73
C ILE A 319 -15.47 9.57 8.04
N ASP A 320 -16.05 8.95 7.01
CA ASP A 320 -17.19 8.06 7.10
C ASP A 320 -17.01 6.95 6.04
N CYS A 321 -16.76 5.72 6.50
CA CYS A 321 -16.42 4.60 5.64
C CYS A 321 -17.23 3.37 6.01
N GLN A 322 -17.84 2.77 5.00
CA GLN A 322 -18.60 1.52 5.09
C GLN A 322 -17.92 0.47 4.23
N LEU A 323 -17.60 -0.68 4.81
CA LEU A 323 -16.97 -1.80 4.12
C LEU A 323 -17.79 -3.07 4.32
N ASN A 324 -18.25 -3.65 3.21
CA ASN A 324 -18.91 -4.95 3.22
C ASN A 324 -17.86 -6.05 3.28
N THR A 325 -17.84 -6.80 4.39
CA THR A 325 -16.95 -7.94 4.59
C THR A 325 -17.73 -9.25 4.50
N LEU A 326 -17.03 -10.39 4.49
CA LEU A 326 -17.65 -11.71 4.60
C LEU A 326 -18.50 -11.89 5.88
N TYR A 327 -18.16 -11.15 6.95
CA TYR A 327 -18.86 -11.21 8.23
C TYR A 327 -20.04 -10.23 8.30
N GLY A 328 -20.14 -9.28 7.35
CA GLY A 328 -21.15 -8.23 7.33
C GLY A 328 -20.53 -6.83 7.20
N LEU A 329 -21.35 -5.81 7.42
CA LEU A 329 -20.93 -4.42 7.31
C LEU A 329 -20.03 -4.01 8.48
N VAL A 330 -18.85 -3.50 8.17
CA VAL A 330 -18.00 -2.73 9.09
C VAL A 330 -18.22 -1.25 8.78
N HIS A 331 -18.61 -0.47 9.79
CA HIS A 331 -18.71 0.98 9.68
C HIS A 331 -17.66 1.64 10.56
N VAL A 332 -16.92 2.60 10.01
CA VAL A 332 -15.99 3.44 10.75
C VAL A 332 -16.21 4.88 10.34
N SER A 333 -16.61 5.71 11.30
CA SER A 333 -16.65 7.16 11.12
C SER A 333 -15.90 7.83 12.25
N TYR A 334 -15.06 8.80 11.94
CA TYR A 334 -14.42 9.59 12.99
C TYR A 334 -14.27 11.05 12.59
N THR A 335 -14.42 11.92 13.58
CA THR A 335 -14.37 13.38 13.45
C THR A 335 -13.31 13.91 14.42
N ARG A 336 -12.50 14.86 13.96
CA ARG A 336 -11.54 15.56 14.82
C ARG A 336 -12.18 16.83 15.37
N ASP A 337 -11.96 17.08 16.67
CA ASP A 337 -12.37 18.30 17.36
C ASP A 337 -13.87 18.64 17.16
N GLU A 338 -14.77 17.62 17.16
CA GLU A 338 -16.22 17.83 16.91
C GLU A 338 -16.82 18.87 17.86
N HIS A 339 -16.31 18.93 19.09
CA HIS A 339 -16.62 19.98 20.05
C HIS A 339 -15.45 20.97 20.13
N TYR A 340 -15.62 22.17 19.56
CA TYR A 340 -14.59 23.23 19.55
C TYR A 340 -14.02 23.60 20.93
N THR A 341 -14.75 23.29 22.01
CA THR A 341 -14.31 23.52 23.40
C THR A 341 -13.35 22.44 23.92
N LEU A 342 -13.15 21.34 23.18
CA LEU A 342 -12.30 20.20 23.51
C LEU A 342 -11.32 19.92 22.36
N PRO A 343 -10.31 20.79 22.16
CA PRO A 343 -9.30 20.58 21.12
C PRO A 343 -8.50 19.31 21.39
N ASN A 344 -7.88 18.78 20.33
CA ASN A 344 -7.10 17.56 20.35
C ASN A 344 -7.94 16.34 20.75
N SER A 345 -9.10 16.19 20.10
CA SER A 345 -9.99 15.05 20.32
C SER A 345 -10.37 14.34 19.03
N ILE A 346 -10.64 13.04 19.16
CA ILE A 346 -11.25 12.22 18.11
C ILE A 346 -12.53 11.63 18.69
N LEU A 347 -13.63 11.86 18.00
CA LEU A 347 -14.87 11.11 18.18
C LEU A 347 -14.92 10.01 17.11
N LEU A 348 -14.90 8.76 17.54
CA LEU A 348 -14.94 7.56 16.70
C LEU A 348 -16.26 6.83 16.92
N ARG A 349 -16.94 6.47 15.83
CA ARG A 349 -18.11 5.59 15.81
C ARG A 349 -17.77 4.37 14.98
N VAL A 350 -18.00 3.19 15.54
CA VAL A 350 -17.71 1.92 14.88
C VAL A 350 -18.87 0.95 15.00
N SER A 351 -19.15 0.24 13.92
CA SER A 351 -20.08 -0.90 13.91
C SER A 351 -19.32 -2.15 13.48
N ILE A 352 -19.31 -3.16 14.34
CA ILE A 352 -18.66 -4.45 14.10
C ILE A 352 -19.75 -5.50 13.89
N PRO A 353 -19.74 -6.25 12.77
CA PRO A 353 -20.78 -7.21 12.48
C PRO A 353 -20.76 -8.40 13.45
N SER A 354 -21.88 -9.11 13.54
CA SER A 354 -21.98 -10.31 14.38
C SER A 354 -20.89 -11.34 14.03
N ASN A 355 -20.41 -12.05 15.06
CA ASN A 355 -19.33 -13.04 14.96
C ASN A 355 -17.96 -12.50 14.52
N ALA A 356 -17.77 -11.18 14.49
CA ALA A 356 -16.46 -10.56 14.30
C ALA A 356 -15.93 -9.97 15.61
N GLN A 357 -14.61 -9.82 15.66
CA GLN A 357 -13.89 -9.10 16.70
C GLN A 357 -13.09 -7.98 16.06
N ALA A 358 -12.88 -6.89 16.80
CA ALA A 358 -12.03 -5.81 16.35
C ALA A 358 -11.05 -5.35 17.42
N GLN A 359 -9.91 -4.86 16.96
CA GLN A 359 -8.95 -4.13 17.77
C GLN A 359 -8.92 -2.67 17.30
N ILE A 360 -9.20 -1.74 18.21
CA ILE A 360 -9.08 -0.31 17.95
C ILE A 360 -7.72 0.16 18.44
N ILE A 361 -6.99 0.89 17.60
CA ILE A 361 -5.66 1.43 17.90
C ILE A 361 -5.70 2.95 17.71
N PHE A 362 -5.65 3.69 18.81
CA PHE A 362 -5.50 5.14 18.80
C PHE A 362 -4.02 5.50 18.83
N GLU A 363 -3.57 6.26 17.83
CA GLU A 363 -2.23 6.85 17.77
C GLU A 363 -2.16 8.20 18.51
N PRO A 364 -0.96 8.65 18.93
CA PRO A 364 -0.75 10.04 19.28
C PRO A 364 -1.22 10.98 18.15
N LEU A 365 -2.10 11.93 18.47
CA LEU A 365 -2.65 12.87 17.49
C LEU A 365 -1.59 13.85 16.91
N PHE A 366 -0.49 14.05 17.63
CA PHE A 366 0.66 14.85 17.19
C PHE A 366 1.94 14.34 17.89
N PRO A 367 3.14 14.71 17.40
CA PRO A 367 4.40 14.26 18.01
C PRO A 367 4.47 14.62 19.49
N GLY A 368 4.65 13.60 20.33
CA GLY A 368 4.72 13.73 21.79
C GLY A 368 3.36 13.78 22.51
N ALA A 369 2.24 13.80 21.78
CA ALA A 369 0.90 13.77 22.36
C ALA A 369 0.69 12.50 23.19
N ARG A 370 -0.02 12.63 24.32
CA ARG A 370 -0.47 11.47 25.09
C ARG A 370 -1.97 11.51 25.26
N CYS A 371 -2.62 10.36 25.04
CA CYS A 371 -4.02 10.22 25.41
C CYS A 371 -4.14 10.46 26.91
N VAL A 372 -5.16 11.21 27.34
CA VAL A 372 -5.41 11.52 28.76
C VAL A 372 -6.75 11.02 29.26
N LEU A 373 -7.68 10.79 28.33
CA LEU A 373 -9.05 10.38 28.63
C LEU A 373 -9.61 9.63 27.42
N LEU A 374 -10.27 8.51 27.70
CA LEU A 374 -11.04 7.73 26.74
C LEU A 374 -12.41 7.42 27.34
N ILE A 375 -13.45 7.76 26.57
CA ILE A 375 -14.85 7.58 26.94
C ILE A 375 -15.48 6.61 25.95
N GLU A 376 -16.21 5.61 26.43
CA GLU A 376 -17.06 4.72 25.63
C GLU A 376 -18.53 4.94 26.02
N ASN A 377 -19.38 5.30 25.05
CA ASN A 377 -20.83 5.46 25.26
C ASN A 377 -21.16 6.31 26.51
N ASN A 378 -20.46 7.44 26.68
CA ASN A 378 -20.53 8.37 27.83
C ASN A 378 -19.96 7.88 29.17
N ASN A 379 -19.33 6.70 29.21
CA ASN A 379 -18.64 6.19 30.40
C ASN A 379 -17.13 6.33 30.22
N ILE A 380 -16.44 6.84 31.24
CA ILE A 380 -14.97 6.88 31.23
C ILE A 380 -14.47 5.45 31.39
N ILE A 381 -13.80 4.92 30.37
CA ILE A 381 -13.19 3.58 30.40
C ILE A 381 -11.68 3.64 30.62
N TRP A 382 -11.05 4.80 30.41
CA TRP A 382 -9.64 4.98 30.73
C TRP A 382 -9.30 6.44 30.95
N SER A 383 -8.44 6.71 31.93
CA SER A 383 -7.79 8.00 32.11
C SER A 383 -6.37 7.82 32.64
N ILE A 384 -5.56 8.89 32.56
CA ILE A 384 -4.19 8.87 33.10
C ILE A 384 -4.15 8.55 34.62
N ASP A 385 -5.21 8.89 35.34
CA ASP A 385 -5.35 8.70 36.79
C ASP A 385 -6.08 7.40 37.16
N ASN A 386 -6.81 6.78 36.23
CA ASN A 386 -7.59 5.57 36.46
C ASN A 386 -7.49 4.61 35.27
N LYS A 387 -6.72 3.53 35.46
CA LYS A 387 -6.47 2.52 34.43
C LYS A 387 -7.43 1.35 34.61
N GLU A 388 -8.43 1.21 33.74
CA GLU A 388 -9.20 -0.03 33.65
C GLU A 388 -8.42 -1.13 32.91
N ASN A 389 -8.75 -2.39 33.19
CA ASN A 389 -7.98 -3.56 32.75
C ASN A 389 -8.09 -3.87 31.24
N ASN A 390 -9.07 -3.33 30.53
CA ASN A 390 -9.35 -3.70 29.13
C ASN A 390 -8.72 -2.74 28.11
N VAL A 391 -7.99 -1.72 28.57
CA VAL A 391 -7.29 -0.74 27.72
C VAL A 391 -5.79 -0.93 27.86
N CYS A 392 -5.11 -1.32 26.78
CA CYS A 392 -3.66 -1.38 26.75
C CYS A 392 -3.09 0.00 26.39
N HIS A 393 -2.16 0.49 27.21
CA HIS A 393 -1.44 1.73 26.94
C HIS A 393 0.07 1.45 26.88
N ASP A 394 0.67 1.68 25.71
CA ASP A 394 2.12 1.61 25.55
C ASP A 394 2.73 2.97 25.87
N SER A 395 3.46 3.05 26.99
CA SER A 395 4.10 4.29 27.43
C SER A 395 5.24 4.77 26.55
N ASN A 396 5.83 3.90 25.73
CA ASN A 396 6.94 4.25 24.85
C ASN A 396 6.43 4.87 23.54
N THR A 397 5.36 4.32 23.00
CA THR A 397 4.79 4.75 21.71
C THR A 397 3.61 5.71 21.87
N GLY A 398 2.96 5.75 23.04
CA GLY A 398 1.74 6.51 23.30
C GLY A 398 0.48 5.89 22.70
N LEU A 399 0.56 4.65 22.21
CA LEU A 399 -0.58 3.92 21.64
C LEU A 399 -1.57 3.51 22.73
N ILE A 400 -2.87 3.68 22.42
CA ILE A 400 -3.98 3.12 23.19
C ILE A 400 -4.63 2.03 22.34
N THR A 401 -4.79 0.84 22.90
CA THR A 401 -5.39 -0.31 22.20
C THR A 401 -6.55 -0.90 23.00
N LEU A 402 -7.63 -1.24 22.29
CA LEU A 402 -8.87 -1.80 22.83
C LEU A 402 -9.26 -3.03 22.01
N GLU A 403 -9.72 -4.08 22.65
CA GLU A 403 -10.35 -5.22 21.99
C GLU A 403 -11.86 -5.18 22.21
N ILE A 404 -12.63 -5.32 21.14
CA ILE A 404 -14.09 -5.23 21.14
C ILE A 404 -14.71 -6.40 20.39
N GLY A 405 -15.92 -6.77 20.78
CA GLY A 405 -16.74 -7.73 20.05
C GLY A 405 -17.62 -7.07 18.99
N SER A 406 -18.61 -7.81 18.51
CA SER A 406 -19.66 -7.28 17.64
C SER A 406 -20.55 -6.28 18.37
N GLY A 407 -20.95 -5.20 17.68
CA GLY A 407 -21.83 -4.18 18.23
C GLY A 407 -21.55 -2.79 17.66
N ASP A 408 -22.30 -1.82 18.17
CA ASP A 408 -22.14 -0.41 17.86
C ASP A 408 -21.50 0.30 19.05
N TYR A 409 -20.43 1.06 18.79
CA TYR A 409 -19.66 1.74 19.82
C TYR A 409 -19.38 3.19 19.43
N GLU A 410 -19.44 4.08 20.42
CA GLU A 410 -18.97 5.45 20.31
C GLU A 410 -17.83 5.69 21.31
N TYR A 411 -16.68 6.12 20.79
CA TYR A 411 -15.48 6.44 21.56
C TYR A 411 -15.10 7.90 21.43
N GLN A 412 -14.76 8.55 22.54
CA GLN A 412 -14.13 9.87 22.54
C GLN A 412 -12.74 9.78 23.20
N ALA A 413 -11.71 10.05 22.42
CA ALA A 413 -10.33 10.07 22.88
C ALA A 413 -9.80 11.51 22.90
N PHE A 414 -9.05 11.86 23.94
CA PHE A 414 -8.51 13.20 24.16
C PHE A 414 -6.99 13.15 24.36
N TRP A 415 -6.25 14.05 23.73
CA TRP A 415 -4.80 14.15 23.85
C TRP A 415 -4.33 15.46 24.48
N LYS A 416 -3.19 15.41 25.17
CA LYS A 416 -2.44 16.58 25.65
C LYS A 416 -1.01 16.58 25.17
#